data_AF-E3RL40-F1
#
_entry.id   AF-E3RL40-F1
#
_cell.length_a   1.000
_cell.length_b   1.000
_cell.length_c   1.000
_cell.angle_alpha   90.00
_cell.angle_beta   90.00
_cell.angle_gamma   90.00
#
_symmetry.space_group_name_H-M   'P 1'
#
loop_
_entity.id
_entity.type
_entity.pdbx_description
1 polymer ?
#
loop_
_entity_poly.entity_id
_entity_poly.type
_entity_poly.pdbx_seq_one_letter_code
_entity_poly.pdbx_strand_id
1 'polypeptide(L)'
;MSLLIVSLAWGALLDPEVSLGSRAALLDSVLETSTLLLRQNGSVRQFLALVAALCLAEKTGSDNLAALILGSLSTVASLSLHLEPVLRKFCVSDEQVIHTKRAMWLLYCIDKSYALRWQTFSLVTEGSLPITNPPGNILESHVATTHSSEWLSIRSQYSKICSNILQLRVGVEERPSEDHSNRTVALSMALEEWYKSTRVSQMMLSLDHSDAMRVKLQISYYYYEARFQLLGTSLPDPRSSSPAEPREYREVLQQLTREIISVSGTIPSEYLLQDCIHLFINTLTLCLLALDILLEPDQDSKKEIRALLSIVAGFFARIEIMLPQSSVFEKVSNLIEILTYR
;
A
#
# COMPACT_ATOMS: atom_id res chain seq x y z
N MET A 1 6.58 -27.21 -0.61
CA MET A 1 5.20 -27.04 -1.11
C MET A 1 4.71 -25.62 -0.93
N SER A 2 4.66 -25.05 0.27
CA SER A 2 4.07 -23.71 0.49
C SER A 2 4.72 -22.58 -0.33
N LEU A 3 6.06 -22.48 -0.34
CA LEU A 3 6.76 -21.48 -1.16
C LEU A 3 6.52 -21.66 -2.66
N LEU A 4 6.42 -22.91 -3.14
CA LEU A 4 6.15 -23.20 -4.54
C LEU A 4 4.75 -22.70 -4.95
N ILE A 5 3.73 -22.95 -4.12
CA ILE A 5 2.36 -22.49 -4.37
C ILE A 5 2.31 -20.97 -4.40
N VAL A 6 2.98 -20.31 -3.46
CA VAL A 6 3.08 -18.84 -3.43
C VAL A 6 3.81 -18.29 -4.67
N SER A 7 4.91 -18.90 -5.09
CA SER A 7 5.62 -18.51 -6.31
C SER A 7 4.79 -18.72 -7.58
N LEU A 8 4.03 -19.81 -7.67
CA LEU A 8 3.11 -20.06 -8.78
C LEU A 8 1.98 -19.03 -8.82
N ALA A 9 1.42 -18.68 -7.66
CA ALA A 9 0.40 -17.63 -7.58
C ALA A 9 0.95 -16.25 -7.96
N TRP A 10 2.19 -15.94 -7.58
CA TRP A 10 2.89 -14.74 -8.06
C TRP A 10 3.08 -14.73 -9.57
N GLY A 11 3.54 -15.84 -10.15
CA GLY A 11 3.67 -15.97 -11.60
C GLY A 11 2.33 -15.77 -12.31
N ALA A 12 1.27 -16.40 -11.80
CA ALA A 12 -0.08 -16.28 -12.35
C ALA A 12 -0.67 -14.86 -12.25
N LEU A 13 -0.31 -14.11 -11.20
CA LEU A 13 -0.75 -12.71 -11.03
C LEU A 13 -0.06 -11.76 -12.02
N LEU A 14 1.19 -12.06 -12.39
CA LEU A 14 2.00 -11.25 -13.29
C LEU A 14 1.81 -11.63 -14.76
N ASP A 15 1.38 -12.86 -15.05
CA ASP A 15 1.19 -13.36 -16.40
C ASP A 15 -0.23 -13.05 -16.92
N PRO A 16 -0.40 -12.13 -17.90
CA PRO A 16 -1.69 -11.75 -18.45
C PRO A 16 -2.42 -12.93 -19.15
N GLU A 17 -1.70 -13.97 -19.59
CA GLU A 17 -2.24 -15.11 -20.33
C GLU A 17 -2.94 -16.13 -19.41
N VAL A 18 -2.66 -16.10 -18.11
CA VAL A 18 -3.29 -17.02 -17.15
C VAL A 18 -4.76 -16.66 -16.97
N SER A 19 -5.64 -17.64 -17.16
CA SER A 19 -7.08 -17.46 -16.99
C SER A 19 -7.45 -16.96 -15.60
N LEU A 20 -8.46 -16.10 -15.50
CA LEU A 20 -8.96 -15.56 -14.23
C LEU A 20 -9.35 -16.66 -13.24
N GLY A 21 -9.97 -17.75 -13.71
CA GLY A 21 -10.33 -18.89 -12.87
C GLY A 21 -9.11 -19.60 -12.28
N SER A 22 -8.03 -19.75 -13.06
CA SER A 22 -6.77 -20.31 -12.57
C SER A 22 -6.08 -19.39 -11.55
N ARG A 23 -6.12 -18.06 -11.78
CA ARG A 23 -5.60 -17.09 -10.81
C ARG A 23 -6.36 -17.17 -9.48
N ALA A 24 -7.69 -17.19 -9.53
CA ALA A 24 -8.53 -17.29 -8.34
C ALA A 24 -8.23 -18.58 -7.56
N ALA A 25 -8.18 -19.74 -8.23
CA ALA A 25 -7.87 -21.01 -7.58
C ALA A 25 -6.47 -21.03 -6.94
N LEU A 26 -5.48 -20.39 -7.55
CA LEU A 26 -4.14 -20.26 -6.97
C LEU A 26 -4.13 -19.33 -5.75
N LEU A 27 -4.88 -18.24 -5.77
CA LEU A 27 -5.05 -17.36 -4.61
C LEU A 27 -5.76 -18.08 -3.47
N ASP A 28 -6.83 -18.82 -3.74
CA ASP A 28 -7.51 -19.67 -2.75
C ASP A 28 -6.57 -20.71 -2.14
N SER A 29 -5.74 -21.33 -2.99
CA SER A 29 -4.72 -22.28 -2.54
C SER A 29 -3.65 -21.62 -1.65
N VAL A 30 -3.26 -20.38 -1.94
CA VAL A 30 -2.35 -19.61 -1.08
C VAL A 30 -3.03 -19.26 0.24
N LEU A 31 -4.30 -18.87 0.23
CA LEU A 31 -5.06 -18.58 1.45
C LEU A 31 -5.11 -19.82 2.34
N GLU A 32 -5.51 -20.98 1.81
CA GLU A 32 -5.52 -22.24 2.56
C GLU A 32 -4.13 -22.58 3.09
N THR A 33 -3.11 -22.50 2.23
CA THR A 33 -1.71 -22.74 2.62
C THR A 33 -1.26 -21.79 3.73
N SER A 34 -1.67 -20.52 3.70
CA SER A 34 -1.32 -19.53 4.70
C SER A 34 -1.92 -19.88 6.07
N THR A 35 -3.16 -20.40 6.12
CA THR A 35 -3.76 -20.86 7.38
C THR A 35 -3.03 -22.08 7.97
N LEU A 36 -2.56 -22.99 7.11
CA LEU A 36 -1.75 -24.13 7.53
C LEU A 36 -0.38 -23.68 8.04
N LEU A 37 0.26 -22.73 7.35
CA LEU A 37 1.53 -22.14 7.78
C LEU A 37 1.39 -21.48 9.15
N LEU A 38 0.30 -20.78 9.44
CA LEU A 38 0.07 -20.17 10.76
C LEU A 38 -0.04 -21.18 11.91
N ARG A 39 -0.38 -22.45 11.61
CA ARG A 39 -0.51 -23.53 12.61
C ARG A 39 0.77 -24.35 12.81
N GLN A 40 1.79 -24.15 11.99
CA GLN A 40 3.05 -24.89 12.07
C GLN A 40 3.94 -24.36 13.22
N ASN A 41 4.82 -25.24 13.72
CA ASN A 41 5.85 -24.84 14.67
C ASN A 41 6.87 -23.90 14.01
N GLY A 42 7.27 -22.88 14.78
CA GLY A 42 8.21 -21.83 14.38
C GLY A 42 9.47 -22.35 13.68
N SER A 43 9.71 -21.91 12.45
CA SER A 43 11.01 -22.09 11.77
C SER A 43 11.34 -20.92 10.84
N VAL A 44 12.63 -20.73 10.51
CA VAL A 44 13.05 -19.70 9.53
C VAL A 44 12.39 -19.93 8.17
N ARG A 45 12.23 -21.18 7.73
CA ARG A 45 11.57 -21.51 6.46
C ARG A 45 10.09 -21.14 6.48
N GLN A 46 9.40 -21.42 7.59
CA GLN A 46 8.01 -21.02 7.77
C GLN A 46 7.88 -19.49 7.77
N PHE A 47 8.77 -18.77 8.46
CA PHE A 47 8.79 -17.31 8.46
C PHE A 47 8.93 -16.74 7.04
N LEU A 48 9.90 -17.24 6.25
CA LEU A 48 10.08 -16.82 4.86
C LEU A 48 8.83 -17.11 4.00
N ALA A 49 8.19 -18.27 4.21
CA ALA A 49 6.96 -18.62 3.51
C ALA A 49 5.77 -17.73 3.90
N LEU A 50 5.65 -17.39 5.19
CA LEU A 50 4.63 -16.46 5.69
C LEU A 50 4.82 -15.06 5.10
N VAL A 51 6.05 -14.54 5.05
CA VAL A 51 6.31 -13.23 4.43
C VAL A 51 6.04 -13.24 2.93
N ALA A 52 6.36 -14.33 2.22
CA ALA A 52 6.03 -14.46 0.80
C ALA A 52 4.51 -14.46 0.56
N ALA A 53 3.74 -15.19 1.39
CA ALA A 53 2.28 -15.16 1.36
C ALA A 53 1.73 -13.78 1.75
N LEU A 54 2.35 -13.11 2.72
CA LEU A 54 2.00 -11.75 3.15
C LEU A 54 2.16 -10.73 2.02
N CYS A 55 3.25 -10.79 1.24
CA CYS A 55 3.43 -9.91 0.08
C CYS A 55 2.33 -10.12 -0.96
N LEU A 56 1.88 -11.36 -1.18
CA LEU A 56 0.79 -11.64 -2.12
C LEU A 56 -0.57 -11.17 -1.57
N ALA A 57 -0.81 -11.40 -0.28
CA ALA A 57 -1.99 -10.93 0.42
C ALA A 57 -2.10 -9.39 0.41
N GLU A 58 -0.97 -8.68 0.55
CA GLU A 58 -0.92 -7.22 0.44
C GLU A 58 -1.35 -6.77 -0.96
N LYS A 59 -0.83 -7.40 -2.01
CA LYS A 59 -1.17 -7.07 -3.41
C LYS A 59 -2.61 -7.34 -3.77
N THR A 60 -3.17 -8.43 -3.26
CA THR A 60 -4.52 -8.89 -3.59
C THR A 60 -5.59 -8.31 -2.67
N GLY A 61 -5.22 -7.61 -1.60
CA GLY A 61 -6.16 -7.05 -0.64
C GLY A 61 -6.88 -8.12 0.19
N SER A 62 -6.19 -9.21 0.53
CA SER A 62 -6.77 -10.31 1.28
C SER A 62 -7.21 -9.91 2.70
N ASP A 63 -8.38 -10.38 3.12
CA ASP A 63 -8.88 -10.19 4.50
C ASP A 63 -8.00 -10.84 5.57
N ASN A 64 -7.18 -11.83 5.20
CA ASN A 64 -6.28 -12.52 6.14
C ASN A 64 -4.98 -11.74 6.42
N LEU A 65 -4.81 -10.54 5.85
CA LEU A 65 -3.56 -9.79 5.94
C LEU A 65 -3.15 -9.49 7.39
N ALA A 66 -4.09 -9.07 8.25
CA ALA A 66 -3.82 -8.81 9.66
C ALA A 66 -3.34 -10.08 10.41
N ALA A 67 -3.97 -11.22 10.15
CA ALA A 67 -3.58 -12.50 10.74
C ALA A 67 -2.18 -12.93 10.27
N LEU A 68 -1.84 -12.68 9.00
CA LEU A 68 -0.52 -12.98 8.45
C LEU A 68 0.57 -12.07 9.03
N ILE A 69 0.30 -10.77 9.24
CA ILE A 69 1.21 -9.84 9.92
C ILE A 69 1.48 -10.36 11.34
N LEU A 70 0.42 -10.64 12.10
CA LEU A 70 0.53 -11.11 13.48
C LEU A 70 1.24 -12.46 13.59
N GLY A 71 0.94 -13.41 12.71
CA GLY A 71 1.60 -14.72 12.69
C GLY A 71 3.08 -14.65 12.30
N SER A 72 3.42 -13.77 11.35
CA SER A 72 4.82 -13.51 10.97
C SER A 72 5.60 -12.90 12.14
N LEU A 73 5.01 -11.93 12.83
CA LEU A 73 5.57 -11.32 14.05
C LEU A 73 5.74 -12.32 15.19
N SER A 74 4.72 -13.14 15.44
CA SER A 74 4.78 -14.21 16.44
C SER A 74 5.92 -15.20 16.14
N THR A 75 6.10 -15.55 14.87
CA THR A 75 7.20 -16.41 14.42
C THR A 75 8.55 -15.75 14.68
N VAL A 76 8.73 -14.48 14.31
CA VAL A 76 9.95 -13.69 14.58
C VAL A 76 10.27 -13.65 16.07
N ALA A 77 9.28 -13.39 16.92
CA ALA A 77 9.44 -13.32 18.36
C ALA A 77 9.81 -14.69 18.96
N SER A 78 9.09 -15.76 18.59
CA SER A 78 9.33 -17.12 19.09
C SER A 78 10.74 -17.63 18.76
N LEU A 79 11.26 -17.26 17.60
CA LEU A 79 12.59 -17.62 17.13
C LEU A 79 13.66 -16.60 17.52
N SER A 80 13.28 -15.49 18.17
CA SER A 80 14.16 -14.37 18.50
C SER A 80 14.99 -13.85 17.32
N LEU A 81 14.40 -13.80 16.12
CA LEU A 81 15.10 -13.41 14.88
C LEU A 81 15.52 -11.93 14.84
N HIS A 82 15.04 -11.11 15.78
CA HIS A 82 15.51 -9.73 15.95
C HIS A 82 16.94 -9.65 16.48
N LEU A 83 17.48 -10.74 17.06
CA LEU A 83 18.84 -10.81 17.57
C LEU A 83 19.79 -11.38 16.51
N GLU A 84 20.76 -10.56 16.07
CA GLU A 84 21.79 -10.96 15.09
C GLU A 84 22.53 -12.28 15.43
N PRO A 85 22.94 -12.54 16.69
CA PRO A 85 23.60 -13.80 17.03
C PRO A 85 22.68 -15.02 16.85
N VAL A 86 21.38 -14.84 17.09
CA VAL A 86 20.36 -15.90 16.96
C VAL A 86 20.10 -16.18 15.48
N LEU A 87 19.98 -15.14 14.65
CA LEU A 87 19.87 -15.28 13.19
C LEU A 87 20.97 -16.16 12.60
N ARG A 88 22.23 -15.89 12.95
CA ARG A 88 23.38 -16.67 12.46
C ARG A 88 23.39 -18.11 12.95
N LYS A 89 22.78 -18.40 14.10
CA LYS A 89 22.67 -19.75 14.65
C LYS A 89 21.57 -20.58 13.98
N PHE A 90 20.43 -19.95 13.65
CA PHE A 90 19.28 -20.64 13.07
C PHE A 90 19.33 -20.73 11.54
N CYS A 91 20.07 -19.85 10.88
CA CYS A 91 20.26 -19.88 9.43
C CYS A 91 21.39 -20.83 9.05
N VAL A 92 21.20 -21.58 7.97
CA VAL A 92 22.15 -22.59 7.47
C VAL A 92 23.25 -21.95 6.61
N SER A 93 23.01 -20.73 6.09
CA SER A 93 23.95 -19.99 5.25
C SER A 93 23.84 -18.48 5.45
N ASP A 94 24.89 -17.74 5.08
CA ASP A 94 24.88 -16.26 5.06
C ASP A 94 23.81 -15.70 4.11
N GLU A 95 23.54 -16.40 3.00
CA GLU A 95 22.42 -16.08 2.11
C GLU A 95 21.08 -16.14 2.86
N GLN A 96 20.83 -17.20 3.63
CA GLN A 96 19.59 -17.33 4.37
C GLN A 96 19.47 -16.25 5.45
N VAL A 97 20.60 -15.83 6.06
CA VAL A 97 20.62 -14.67 6.97
C VAL A 97 20.19 -13.39 6.24
N ILE A 98 20.73 -13.13 5.04
CA ILE A 98 20.37 -11.96 4.23
C ILE A 98 18.89 -11.98 3.86
N HIS A 99 18.37 -13.11 3.36
CA HIS A 99 16.95 -13.24 3.02
C HIS A 99 16.03 -13.06 4.23
N THR A 100 16.42 -13.59 5.38
CA THR A 100 15.65 -13.44 6.63
C THR A 100 15.61 -11.97 7.07
N LYS A 101 16.74 -11.25 7.01
CA LYS A 101 16.77 -9.81 7.28
C LYS A 101 15.89 -9.02 6.30
N ARG A 102 15.95 -9.34 5.01
CA ARG A 102 15.09 -8.71 3.99
C ARG A 102 13.61 -8.99 4.25
N ALA A 103 13.26 -10.21 4.65
CA ALA A 103 11.90 -10.59 5.00
C ALA A 103 11.37 -9.83 6.23
N MET A 104 12.21 -9.58 7.24
CA MET A 104 11.85 -8.72 8.38
C MET A 104 11.58 -7.28 7.95
N TRP A 105 12.40 -6.73 7.05
CA TRP A 105 12.16 -5.41 6.47
C TRP A 105 10.89 -5.34 5.62
N LEU A 106 10.58 -6.39 4.85
CA LEU A 106 9.31 -6.48 4.12
C LEU A 106 8.12 -6.52 5.07
N LEU A 107 8.18 -7.33 6.13
CA LEU A 107 7.14 -7.37 7.17
C LEU A 107 6.93 -5.98 7.79
N TYR A 108 8.01 -5.27 8.13
CA TYR A 108 7.95 -3.88 8.59
C TYR A 108 7.24 -2.98 7.57
N CYS A 109 7.62 -3.06 6.29
CA CYS A 109 7.02 -2.21 5.27
C CYS A 109 5.52 -2.44 5.10
N ILE A 110 5.08 -3.71 5.15
CA ILE A 110 3.67 -4.09 5.02
C ILE A 110 2.89 -3.68 6.26
N ASP A 111 3.43 -3.88 7.47
CA ASP A 111 2.77 -3.46 8.71
C ASP A 111 2.55 -1.94 8.75
N LYS A 112 3.53 -1.13 8.31
CA LYS A 112 3.40 0.33 8.26
C LYS A 112 2.39 0.81 7.23
N SER A 113 2.42 0.27 6.01
CA SER A 113 1.44 0.63 4.98
C SER A 113 0.03 0.20 5.40
N TYR A 114 -0.12 -0.99 5.96
CA TYR A 114 -1.38 -1.51 6.48
C TYR A 114 -1.94 -0.64 7.61
N ALA A 115 -1.12 -0.33 8.62
CA ALA A 115 -1.52 0.50 9.74
C ALA A 115 -1.93 1.91 9.30
N LEU A 116 -1.21 2.50 8.33
CA LEU A 116 -1.56 3.78 7.75
C LEU A 116 -2.91 3.74 7.01
N ARG A 117 -3.12 2.72 6.16
CA ARG A 117 -4.35 2.53 5.35
C ARG A 117 -5.58 2.40 6.22
N TRP A 118 -5.53 1.50 7.20
CA TRP A 118 -6.67 1.15 8.05
C TRP A 118 -6.73 1.95 9.35
N GLN A 119 -5.80 2.90 9.53
CA GLN A 119 -5.71 3.74 10.72
C GLN A 119 -5.62 2.92 12.02
N THR A 120 -4.88 1.81 11.97
CA THR A 120 -4.65 0.93 13.12
C THR A 120 -3.28 1.19 13.74
N PHE A 121 -3.03 0.61 14.92
CA PHE A 121 -1.69 0.60 15.48
C PHE A 121 -0.78 -0.31 14.64
N SER A 122 0.45 0.16 14.42
CA SER A 122 1.50 -0.65 13.83
C SER A 122 2.09 -1.58 14.89
N LEU A 123 2.28 -2.84 14.53
CA LEU A 123 2.75 -3.88 15.44
C LEU A 123 4.28 -4.03 15.41
N VAL A 124 4.92 -3.66 14.28
CA VAL A 124 6.37 -3.77 14.10
C VAL A 124 7.04 -2.45 14.49
N THR A 125 7.86 -2.47 15.56
CA THR A 125 8.65 -1.29 15.96
C THR A 125 10.01 -1.28 15.26
N GLU A 126 10.60 -0.11 15.03
CA GLU A 126 11.93 -0.02 14.41
C GLU A 126 13.00 -0.77 15.22
N GLY A 127 12.89 -0.76 16.56
CA GLY A 127 13.79 -1.51 17.45
C GLY A 127 13.67 -3.04 17.36
N SER A 128 12.64 -3.57 16.68
CA SER A 128 12.49 -5.01 16.44
C SER A 128 13.23 -5.49 15.18
N LEU A 129 13.85 -4.58 14.42
CA LEU A 129 14.64 -4.89 13.24
C LEU A 129 16.09 -5.23 13.62
N PRO A 130 16.69 -6.24 12.97
CA PRO A 130 18.05 -6.70 13.32
C PRO A 130 19.14 -5.70 12.93
N ILE A 131 18.82 -4.79 12.00
CA ILE A 131 19.71 -3.72 11.51
C ILE A 131 18.88 -2.47 11.22
N THR A 132 19.53 -1.30 11.25
CA THR A 132 18.88 0.03 11.13
C THR A 132 18.43 0.39 9.70
N ASN A 133 19.01 -0.25 8.69
CA ASN A 133 18.64 -0.11 7.29
C ASN A 133 18.59 -1.47 6.58
N PRO A 134 17.80 -1.64 5.50
CA PRO A 134 17.75 -2.90 4.77
C PRO A 134 19.14 -3.33 4.26
N PRO A 135 19.42 -4.65 4.24
CA PRO A 135 20.74 -5.13 3.87
C PRO A 135 20.99 -4.93 2.37
N GLY A 136 21.97 -4.09 2.05
CA GLY A 136 22.39 -3.76 0.67
C GLY A 136 23.35 -4.76 0.03
N ASN A 137 23.67 -5.87 0.71
CA ASN A 137 24.61 -6.86 0.19
C ASN A 137 24.03 -7.50 -1.09
N ILE A 138 24.70 -7.31 -2.21
CA ILE A 138 24.34 -7.91 -3.50
C ILE A 138 24.74 -9.38 -3.41
N LEU A 139 23.73 -10.25 -3.28
CA LEU A 139 23.93 -11.68 -3.32
C LEU A 139 23.99 -12.09 -4.79
N GLU A 140 25.22 -12.28 -5.29
CA GLU A 140 25.56 -12.50 -6.71
C GLU A 140 25.10 -11.38 -7.66
N SER A 141 25.96 -11.06 -8.63
CA SER A 141 25.86 -9.94 -9.59
C SER A 141 24.71 -10.11 -10.61
N HIS A 142 23.48 -10.24 -10.15
CA HIS A 142 22.30 -10.32 -10.98
C HIS A 142 21.49 -9.03 -10.87
N VAL A 143 21.14 -8.44 -12.02
CA VAL A 143 20.35 -7.20 -12.11
C VAL A 143 19.07 -7.26 -11.27
N ALA A 144 18.43 -8.43 -11.18
CA ALA A 144 17.24 -8.67 -10.35
C ALA A 144 17.50 -8.56 -8.83
N THR A 145 18.67 -8.98 -8.33
CA THR A 145 19.01 -8.86 -6.90
C THR A 145 19.33 -7.41 -6.51
N THR A 146 19.86 -6.63 -7.45
CA THR A 146 20.02 -5.17 -7.29
C THR A 146 18.68 -4.44 -7.26
N HIS A 147 17.78 -4.71 -8.22
CA HIS A 147 16.46 -4.06 -8.27
C HIS A 147 15.61 -4.38 -7.03
N SER A 148 15.62 -5.64 -6.57
CA SER A 148 14.88 -6.03 -5.36
C SER A 148 15.42 -5.36 -4.09
N SER A 149 16.73 -5.15 -3.98
CA SER A 149 17.34 -4.43 -2.86
C SER A 149 17.02 -2.93 -2.88
N GLU A 150 17.07 -2.30 -4.05
CA GLU A 150 16.72 -0.89 -4.23
C GLU A 150 15.23 -0.66 -3.94
N TRP A 151 14.36 -1.53 -4.43
CA TRP A 151 12.92 -1.49 -4.14
C TRP A 151 12.63 -1.61 -2.64
N LEU A 152 13.31 -2.52 -1.93
CA LEU A 152 13.16 -2.65 -0.48
C LEU A 152 13.61 -1.37 0.25
N SER A 153 14.67 -0.72 -0.23
CA SER A 153 15.12 0.57 0.29
C SER A 153 14.04 1.64 0.11
N ILE A 154 13.49 1.78 -1.11
CA ILE A 154 12.40 2.72 -1.42
C ILE A 154 11.19 2.47 -0.51
N ARG A 155 10.76 1.22 -0.37
CA ARG A 155 9.64 0.85 0.52
C ARG A 155 9.96 1.13 1.99
N SER A 156 11.20 0.92 2.43
CA SER A 156 11.60 1.19 3.82
C SER A 156 11.54 2.69 4.15
N GLN A 157 11.94 3.57 3.22
CA GLN A 157 11.85 5.02 3.37
C GLN A 157 10.39 5.46 3.47
N TYR A 158 9.54 4.97 2.58
CA TYR A 158 8.10 5.20 2.63
C TYR A 158 7.50 4.75 3.98
N SER A 159 7.92 3.58 4.47
CA SER A 159 7.40 3.02 5.72
C SER A 159 7.80 3.83 6.95
N LYS A 160 8.98 4.46 6.93
CA LYS A 160 9.38 5.44 7.96
C LYS A 160 8.47 6.68 7.92
N ILE A 161 8.15 7.19 6.73
CA ILE A 161 7.19 8.29 6.57
C ILE A 161 5.81 7.88 7.12
N CYS A 162 5.32 6.69 6.77
CA CYS A 162 4.07 6.15 7.30
C CYS A 162 4.07 6.07 8.84
N SER A 163 5.16 5.57 9.42
CA SER A 163 5.33 5.49 10.88
C SER A 163 5.26 6.88 11.53
N ASN A 164 5.89 7.89 10.92
CA ASN A 164 5.85 9.26 11.43
C ASN A 164 4.44 9.88 11.33
N ILE A 165 3.71 9.62 10.23
CA ILE A 165 2.30 10.04 10.08
C ILE A 165 1.43 9.41 11.18
N LEU A 166 1.61 8.11 11.44
CA LEU A 166 0.89 7.41 12.50
C LEU A 166 1.21 7.98 13.89
N GLN A 167 2.47 8.30 14.18
CA GLN A 167 2.88 8.92 15.45
C GLN A 167 2.29 10.32 15.63
N LEU A 168 2.23 11.14 14.57
CA LEU A 168 1.57 12.45 14.63
C LEU A 168 0.09 12.36 14.99
N ARG A 169 -0.56 11.27 14.63
CA ARG A 169 -1.97 11.03 14.94
C ARG A 169 -2.20 10.53 16.37
N VAL A 170 -1.28 9.74 16.93
CA VAL A 170 -1.39 9.27 18.32
C VAL A 170 -1.07 10.39 19.32
N GLY A 171 -0.22 11.35 18.94
CA GLY A 171 0.16 12.50 19.77
C GLY A 171 -0.84 13.65 19.84
N VAL A 172 -2.13 13.42 19.57
CA VAL A 172 -3.19 14.44 19.64
C VAL A 172 -3.51 14.73 21.12
N GLU A 173 -2.64 15.49 21.78
CA GLU A 173 -3.03 16.28 22.95
C GLU A 173 -3.81 17.53 22.49
N GLU A 174 -4.74 18.00 23.34
CA GLU A 174 -5.95 18.81 23.07
C GLU A 174 -5.82 20.16 22.33
N ARG A 175 -4.66 20.54 21.78
CA ARG A 175 -4.53 21.66 20.82
C ARG A 175 -3.40 21.39 19.82
N PRO A 176 -3.59 21.65 18.51
CA PRO A 176 -2.48 21.65 17.57
C PRO A 176 -1.49 22.74 17.98
N SER A 177 -0.37 22.34 18.60
CA SER A 177 0.75 23.23 18.87
C SER A 177 1.43 23.60 17.56
N GLU A 178 2.18 24.71 17.52
CA GLU A 178 3.00 25.08 16.35
C GLU A 178 3.95 23.94 15.94
N ASP A 179 4.37 23.09 16.90
CA ASP A 179 5.18 21.90 16.65
C ASP A 179 4.44 20.85 15.79
N HIS A 180 3.13 20.66 15.97
CA HIS A 180 2.35 19.70 15.16
C HIS A 180 2.20 20.15 13.71
N SER A 181 1.94 21.45 13.50
CA SER A 181 1.88 22.06 12.16
C SER A 181 3.22 21.96 11.44
N ASN A 182 4.32 22.34 12.12
CA ASN A 182 5.67 22.25 11.58
C ASN A 182 6.05 20.81 11.19
N ARG A 183 5.69 19.83 12.02
CA ARG A 183 5.94 18.40 11.71
C ARG A 183 5.09 17.91 10.54
N THR A 184 3.84 18.36 10.41
CA THR A 184 2.97 18.03 9.27
C THR A 184 3.57 18.57 7.97
N VAL A 185 4.03 19.83 7.96
CA VAL A 185 4.71 20.44 6.81
C VAL A 185 5.99 19.69 6.47
N ALA A 186 6.81 19.35 7.46
CA ALA A 186 8.03 18.57 7.26
C ALA A 186 7.76 17.19 6.65
N LEU A 187 6.72 16.48 7.11
CA LEU A 187 6.33 15.20 6.53
C LEU A 187 5.77 15.33 5.11
N SER A 188 5.03 16.40 4.83
CA SER A 188 4.54 16.68 3.47
C SER A 188 5.70 16.89 2.49
N MET A 189 6.73 17.64 2.91
CA MET A 189 7.96 17.82 2.12
C MET A 189 8.74 16.51 1.95
N ALA A 190 8.91 15.74 3.02
CA ALA A 190 9.60 14.45 2.97
C ALA A 190 8.89 13.44 2.05
N LEU A 191 7.55 13.41 2.08
CA LEU A 191 6.74 12.57 1.19
C LEU A 191 6.89 12.99 -0.28
N GLU A 192 6.88 14.29 -0.54
CA GLU A 192 7.09 14.85 -1.88
C GLU A 192 8.50 14.55 -2.43
N GLU A 193 9.52 14.69 -1.58
CA GLU A 193 10.91 14.38 -1.93
C GLU A 193 11.10 12.88 -2.20
N TRP A 194 10.52 12.01 -1.35
CA TRP A 194 10.49 10.56 -1.58
C TRP A 194 9.82 10.23 -2.92
N TYR A 195 8.70 10.86 -3.24
CA TYR A 195 7.98 10.62 -4.49
C TYR A 195 8.80 11.03 -5.72
N LYS A 196 9.44 12.20 -5.68
CA LYS A 196 10.28 12.71 -6.77
C LYS A 196 11.56 11.90 -6.96
N SER A 197 12.26 11.60 -5.87
CA SER A 197 13.53 10.84 -5.92
C SER A 197 13.33 9.43 -6.45
N THR A 198 12.21 8.78 -6.09
CA THR A 198 11.94 7.41 -6.55
C THR A 198 11.75 7.35 -8.06
N ARG A 199 11.15 8.37 -8.69
CA ARG A 199 10.92 8.43 -10.15
C ARG A 199 12.20 8.47 -10.99
N VAL A 200 13.32 8.88 -10.41
CA VAL A 200 14.64 9.00 -11.06
C VAL A 200 15.65 8.00 -10.51
N SER A 201 15.20 7.02 -9.73
CA SER A 201 16.06 5.98 -9.16
C SER A 201 16.71 5.11 -10.25
N GLN A 202 17.85 4.51 -9.92
CA GLN A 202 18.61 3.69 -10.87
C GLN A 202 17.76 2.50 -11.32
N MET A 203 17.02 1.87 -10.40
CA MET A 203 16.03 0.84 -10.68
C MET A 203 14.99 1.32 -11.70
N MET A 204 14.45 2.52 -11.54
CA MET A 204 13.43 3.03 -12.47
C MET A 204 13.97 3.27 -13.88
N LEU A 205 15.26 3.57 -14.02
CA LEU A 205 15.92 3.81 -15.31
C LEU A 205 16.33 2.53 -16.04
N SER A 206 16.47 1.41 -15.32
CA SER A 206 16.88 0.11 -15.87
C SER A 206 15.71 -0.82 -16.19
N LEU A 207 14.49 -0.51 -15.73
CA LEU A 207 13.29 -1.26 -16.08
C LEU A 207 12.86 -1.00 -17.52
N ASP A 208 12.19 -1.99 -18.12
CA ASP A 208 11.49 -1.77 -19.37
C ASP A 208 10.30 -0.81 -19.19
N HIS A 209 9.69 -0.38 -20.30
CA HIS A 209 8.59 0.58 -20.24
C HIS A 209 7.38 0.07 -19.44
N SER A 210 7.07 -1.22 -19.53
CA SER A 210 5.90 -1.86 -18.92
C SER A 210 6.05 -1.94 -17.40
N ASP A 211 7.17 -2.49 -16.93
CA ASP A 211 7.49 -2.62 -15.52
C ASP A 211 7.73 -1.24 -14.88
N ALA A 212 8.38 -0.30 -15.60
CA ALA A 212 8.52 1.06 -15.12
C ALA A 212 7.17 1.75 -14.95
N MET A 213 6.21 1.54 -15.87
CA MET A 213 4.86 2.08 -15.73
C MET A 213 4.14 1.48 -14.51
N ARG A 214 4.24 0.15 -14.31
CA ARG A 214 3.65 -0.54 -13.16
C ARG A 214 4.21 -0.01 -11.83
N VAL A 215 5.53 0.11 -11.72
CA VAL A 215 6.19 0.57 -10.49
C VAL A 215 5.86 2.05 -10.23
N LYS A 216 5.86 2.91 -11.27
CA LYS A 216 5.43 4.32 -11.14
C LYS A 216 3.99 4.44 -10.65
N LEU A 217 3.11 3.59 -11.15
CA LEU A 217 1.72 3.57 -10.72
C LEU A 217 1.63 3.23 -9.24
N GLN A 218 2.25 2.13 -8.82
CA GLN A 218 2.27 1.71 -7.41
C GLN A 218 2.82 2.81 -6.48
N ILE A 219 3.95 3.43 -6.83
CA ILE A 219 4.55 4.53 -6.05
C ILE A 219 3.59 5.72 -5.95
N SER A 220 2.87 6.05 -7.04
CA SER A 220 1.90 7.15 -7.06
C SER A 220 0.74 6.88 -6.11
N TYR A 221 0.24 5.66 -6.07
CA TYR A 221 -0.84 5.31 -5.15
C TYR A 221 -0.39 5.29 -3.68
N TYR A 222 0.83 4.85 -3.38
CA TYR A 222 1.42 5.01 -2.04
C TYR A 222 1.57 6.47 -1.63
N TYR A 223 2.00 7.32 -2.57
CA TYR A 223 2.07 8.77 -2.35
C TYR A 223 0.69 9.36 -2.04
N TYR A 224 -0.32 9.06 -2.86
CA TYR A 224 -1.68 9.56 -2.67
C TYR A 224 -2.30 9.08 -1.35
N GLU A 225 -2.11 7.80 -1.00
CA GLU A 225 -2.54 7.23 0.28
C GLU A 225 -1.96 8.00 1.47
N ALA A 226 -0.64 8.19 1.50
CA ALA A 226 0.03 8.90 2.59
C ALA A 226 -0.36 10.38 2.62
N ARG A 227 -0.55 11.01 1.46
CA ARG A 227 -0.99 12.41 1.37
C ARG A 227 -2.38 12.57 1.96
N PHE A 228 -3.33 11.70 1.64
CA PHE A 228 -4.66 11.70 2.25
C PHE A 228 -4.60 11.55 3.76
N GLN A 229 -3.83 10.59 4.25
CA GLN A 229 -3.78 10.32 5.69
C GLN A 229 -3.10 11.45 6.47
N LEU A 230 -2.08 12.08 5.88
CA LEU A 230 -1.43 13.26 6.44
C LEU A 230 -2.38 14.47 6.46
N LEU A 231 -3.09 14.73 5.36
CA LEU A 231 -4.11 15.77 5.30
C LEU A 231 -5.20 15.56 6.37
N GLY A 232 -5.64 14.31 6.57
CA GLY A 232 -6.60 13.96 7.63
C GLY A 232 -6.11 14.27 9.05
N THR A 233 -4.79 14.36 9.30
CA THR A 233 -4.27 14.78 10.62
C THR A 233 -4.36 16.29 10.86
N SER A 234 -4.57 17.07 9.82
CA SER A 234 -4.75 18.52 9.89
C SER A 234 -6.21 18.93 10.03
N LEU A 235 -7.15 17.97 9.99
CA LEU A 235 -8.57 18.26 10.17
C LEU A 235 -8.86 18.58 11.65
N PRO A 236 -9.59 19.66 11.96
CA PRO A 236 -10.10 19.86 13.32
C PRO A 236 -10.99 18.68 13.74
N ASP A 237 -10.96 18.33 15.03
CA ASP A 237 -11.83 17.29 15.59
C ASP A 237 -13.30 17.62 15.22
N PRO A 238 -14.06 16.70 14.61
CA PRO A 238 -15.48 16.92 14.30
C PRO A 238 -16.33 17.23 15.54
N ARG A 239 -15.82 16.99 16.75
CA ARG A 239 -16.45 17.39 18.03
C ARG A 239 -16.15 18.84 18.42
N SER A 240 -15.17 19.48 17.78
CA SER A 240 -14.88 20.89 17.97
C SER A 240 -15.86 21.73 17.16
N SER A 241 -16.57 22.63 17.82
CA SER A 241 -17.60 23.50 17.23
C SER A 241 -17.03 24.65 16.39
N SER A 242 -15.92 24.43 15.68
CA SER A 242 -15.31 25.41 14.78
C SER A 242 -15.87 25.22 13.37
N PRO A 243 -16.62 26.19 12.81
CA PRO A 243 -17.42 25.98 11.60
C PRO A 243 -16.66 26.24 10.29
N ALA A 244 -15.33 26.35 10.30
CA ALA A 244 -14.56 26.60 9.09
C ALA A 244 -13.48 25.54 8.90
N GLU A 245 -13.76 24.57 8.02
CA GLU A 245 -12.69 23.85 7.35
C GLU A 245 -11.77 24.90 6.70
N PRO A 246 -10.44 24.81 6.87
CA PRO A 246 -9.52 25.71 6.20
C PRO A 246 -9.73 25.61 4.69
N ARG A 247 -10.01 26.72 4.00
CA ARG A 247 -10.20 26.76 2.55
C ARG A 247 -9.05 26.11 1.78
N GLU A 248 -7.82 26.29 2.29
CA GLU A 248 -6.59 25.67 1.78
C GLU A 248 -6.63 24.14 1.81
N TYR A 249 -7.25 23.53 2.84
CA TYR A 249 -7.39 22.07 2.94
C TYR A 249 -8.26 21.52 1.80
N ARG A 250 -9.40 22.17 1.54
CA ARG A 250 -10.32 21.77 0.48
C ARG A 250 -9.67 21.88 -0.90
N GLU A 251 -8.95 22.96 -1.16
CA GLU A 251 -8.24 23.17 -2.42
C GLU A 251 -7.19 22.07 -2.67
N VAL A 252 -6.44 21.68 -1.64
CA VAL A 252 -5.47 20.58 -1.73
C VAL A 252 -6.16 19.23 -1.96
N LEU A 253 -7.30 18.98 -1.31
CA LEU A 253 -8.07 17.75 -1.47
C LEU A 253 -8.67 17.62 -2.87
N GLN A 254 -9.21 18.71 -3.41
CA GLN A 254 -9.72 18.79 -4.79
C GLN A 254 -8.60 18.55 -5.79
N GLN A 255 -7.44 19.16 -5.59
CA GLN A 255 -6.27 18.94 -6.44
C GLN A 255 -5.81 17.47 -6.41
N LEU A 256 -5.73 16.87 -5.22
CA LEU A 256 -5.38 15.46 -5.06
C LEU A 256 -6.39 14.53 -5.74
N THR A 257 -7.69 14.84 -5.62
CA THR A 257 -8.78 14.13 -6.29
C THR A 257 -8.61 14.18 -7.81
N ARG A 258 -8.33 15.37 -8.38
CA ARG A 258 -8.08 15.52 -9.83
C ARG A 258 -6.90 14.68 -10.30
N GLU A 259 -5.80 14.70 -9.55
CA GLU A 259 -4.58 13.95 -9.88
C GLU A 259 -4.84 12.44 -9.92
N ILE A 260 -5.51 11.90 -8.90
CA ILE A 260 -5.83 10.48 -8.82
C ILE A 260 -6.74 10.05 -9.96
N ILE A 261 -7.81 10.81 -10.22
CA ILE A 261 -8.78 10.48 -11.27
C ILE A 261 -8.11 10.49 -12.64
N SER A 262 -7.27 11.50 -12.90
CA SER A 262 -6.49 11.60 -14.14
C SER A 262 -5.60 10.37 -14.34
N VAL A 263 -4.85 9.96 -13.31
CA VAL A 263 -4.02 8.75 -13.36
C VAL A 263 -4.89 7.52 -13.59
N SER A 264 -6.01 7.38 -12.88
CA SER A 264 -6.91 6.23 -12.93
C SER A 264 -7.53 6.01 -14.30
N GLY A 265 -7.85 7.10 -15.01
CA GLY A 265 -8.33 7.06 -16.39
C GLY A 265 -7.31 6.46 -17.38
N THR A 266 -6.02 6.57 -17.08
CA THR A 266 -4.92 6.12 -17.96
C THR A 266 -4.38 4.73 -17.65
N ILE A 267 -4.88 4.07 -16.59
CA ILE A 267 -4.40 2.74 -16.20
C ILE A 267 -4.81 1.70 -17.27
N PRO A 268 -3.87 0.96 -17.86
CA PRO A 268 -4.17 -0.19 -18.71
C PRO A 268 -4.92 -1.27 -17.94
N SER A 269 -5.89 -1.91 -18.59
CA SER A 269 -6.74 -2.93 -17.94
C SER A 269 -5.93 -4.04 -17.27
N GLU A 270 -4.82 -4.46 -17.88
CA GLU A 270 -3.91 -5.49 -17.37
C GLU A 270 -3.34 -5.18 -15.97
N TYR A 271 -3.24 -3.90 -15.59
CA TYR A 271 -2.67 -3.47 -14.30
C TYR A 271 -3.73 -3.20 -13.24
N LEU A 272 -5.02 -3.16 -13.62
CA LEU A 272 -6.11 -2.84 -12.71
C LEU A 272 -6.23 -3.84 -11.55
N LEU A 273 -5.94 -5.13 -11.82
CA LEU A 273 -6.06 -6.22 -10.85
C LEU A 273 -4.75 -6.61 -10.17
N GLN A 274 -3.64 -5.94 -10.49
CA GLN A 274 -2.31 -6.29 -9.97
C GLN A 274 -2.05 -5.75 -8.57
N ASP A 275 -2.77 -4.71 -8.14
CA ASP A 275 -2.61 -4.10 -6.82
C ASP A 275 -3.94 -3.55 -6.31
N CYS A 276 -4.41 -4.07 -5.17
CA CYS A 276 -5.67 -3.67 -4.56
C CYS A 276 -5.67 -2.19 -4.11
N ILE A 277 -4.49 -1.58 -3.96
CA ILE A 277 -4.40 -0.15 -3.61
C ILE A 277 -5.07 0.74 -4.66
N HIS A 278 -5.07 0.32 -5.94
CA HIS A 278 -5.73 1.06 -7.01
C HIS A 278 -7.23 1.19 -6.73
N LEU A 279 -7.86 0.08 -6.34
CA LEU A 279 -9.28 0.03 -6.02
C LEU A 279 -9.59 0.83 -4.76
N PHE A 280 -8.77 0.67 -3.71
CA PHE A 280 -8.95 1.37 -2.44
C PHE A 280 -8.93 2.89 -2.61
N ILE A 281 -7.89 3.41 -3.27
CA ILE A 281 -7.73 4.86 -3.46
C ILE A 281 -8.82 5.42 -4.38
N ASN A 282 -9.19 4.72 -5.47
CA ASN A 282 -10.30 5.18 -6.32
C ASN A 282 -11.64 5.21 -5.58
N THR A 283 -11.86 4.27 -4.64
CA THR A 283 -13.07 4.27 -3.79
C THR A 283 -13.06 5.47 -2.85
N LEU A 284 -11.93 5.75 -2.21
CA LEU A 284 -11.77 6.94 -1.36
C LEU A 284 -11.99 8.23 -2.16
N THR A 285 -11.40 8.33 -3.35
CA THR A 285 -11.53 9.47 -4.25
C THR A 285 -12.98 9.67 -4.71
N LEU A 286 -13.72 8.61 -4.99
CA LEU A 286 -15.16 8.70 -5.28
C LEU A 286 -15.94 9.28 -4.08
N CYS A 287 -15.64 8.84 -2.86
CA CYS A 287 -16.28 9.38 -1.66
C CYS A 287 -15.99 10.88 -1.47
N LEU A 288 -14.76 11.32 -1.76
CA LEU A 288 -14.39 12.74 -1.65
C LEU A 288 -15.05 13.58 -2.73
N LEU A 289 -15.08 13.08 -3.98
CA LEU A 289 -15.82 13.72 -5.06
C LEU A 289 -17.32 13.82 -4.74
N ALA A 290 -17.88 12.80 -4.06
CA ALA A 290 -19.24 12.85 -3.56
C ALA A 290 -19.43 13.99 -2.56
N LEU A 291 -18.53 14.12 -1.57
CA LEU A 291 -18.60 15.21 -0.60
C LEU A 291 -18.53 16.58 -1.27
N ASP A 292 -17.63 16.77 -2.24
CA ASP A 292 -17.53 18.01 -3.01
C ASP A 292 -18.85 18.34 -3.74
N ILE A 293 -19.48 17.36 -4.41
CA ILE A 293 -20.78 17.53 -5.07
C ILE A 293 -21.89 17.90 -4.08
N LEU A 294 -21.87 17.28 -2.90
CA LEU A 294 -22.91 17.49 -1.89
C LEU A 294 -22.78 18.86 -1.20
N LEU A 295 -21.55 19.40 -1.09
CA LEU A 295 -21.22 20.61 -0.33
C LEU A 295 -21.08 21.87 -1.21
N GLU A 296 -20.76 21.76 -2.49
CA GLU A 296 -20.57 22.90 -3.40
C GLU A 296 -21.62 22.94 -4.54
N PRO A 297 -22.64 23.80 -4.45
CA PRO A 297 -23.68 23.91 -5.49
C PRO A 297 -23.30 24.80 -6.69
N ASP A 298 -22.06 25.33 -6.74
CA ASP A 298 -21.65 26.30 -7.76
C ASP A 298 -21.72 25.74 -9.19
N GLN A 299 -22.30 26.51 -10.11
CA GLN A 299 -22.62 26.02 -11.46
C GLN A 299 -21.41 25.87 -12.39
N ASP A 300 -20.33 26.62 -12.15
CA ASP A 300 -19.16 26.65 -13.03
C ASP A 300 -18.27 25.41 -12.88
N SER A 301 -18.23 24.80 -11.69
CA SER A 301 -17.47 23.56 -11.42
C SER A 301 -18.21 22.28 -11.86
N LYS A 302 -19.53 22.35 -12.14
CA LYS A 302 -20.35 21.17 -12.47
C LYS A 302 -19.87 20.40 -13.69
N LYS A 303 -19.33 21.07 -14.71
CA LYS A 303 -18.83 20.38 -15.91
C LYS A 303 -17.57 19.57 -15.62
N GLU A 304 -16.64 20.15 -14.87
CA GLU A 304 -15.41 19.48 -14.46
C GLU A 304 -15.74 18.28 -13.56
N ILE A 305 -16.58 18.48 -12.55
CA ILE A 305 -16.98 17.44 -11.61
C ILE A 305 -17.68 16.28 -12.33
N ARG A 306 -18.55 16.56 -13.31
CA ARG A 306 -19.19 15.51 -14.14
C ARG A 306 -18.18 14.74 -14.98
N ALA A 307 -17.16 15.40 -15.52
CA ALA A 307 -16.09 14.75 -16.25
C ALA A 307 -15.27 13.83 -15.32
N LEU A 308 -14.90 14.31 -14.13
CA LEU A 308 -14.21 13.52 -13.11
C LEU A 308 -15.04 12.30 -12.67
N LEU A 309 -16.34 12.48 -12.42
CA LEU A 309 -17.26 11.40 -12.08
C LEU A 309 -17.35 10.35 -13.19
N SER A 310 -17.39 10.80 -14.46
CA SER A 310 -17.41 9.90 -15.62
C SER A 310 -16.13 9.07 -15.74
N ILE A 311 -14.96 9.66 -15.46
CA ILE A 311 -13.67 8.95 -15.49
C ILE A 311 -13.63 7.89 -14.38
N VAL A 312 -14.04 8.24 -13.16
CA VAL A 312 -14.09 7.30 -12.03
C VAL A 312 -15.10 6.18 -12.27
N ALA A 313 -16.28 6.50 -12.81
CA ALA A 313 -17.26 5.50 -13.20
C ALA A 313 -16.70 4.53 -14.26
N GLY A 314 -16.00 5.07 -15.26
CA GLY A 314 -15.30 4.27 -16.27
C GLY A 314 -14.19 3.39 -15.69
N PHE A 315 -13.51 3.82 -14.63
CA PHE A 315 -12.56 2.97 -13.90
C PHE A 315 -13.26 1.76 -13.28
N PHE A 316 -14.31 1.97 -12.49
CA PHE A 316 -15.01 0.85 -11.84
C PHE A 316 -15.75 -0.05 -12.83
N ALA A 317 -16.30 0.50 -13.93
CA ALA A 317 -16.89 -0.30 -14.98
C ALA A 317 -15.86 -1.22 -15.66
N ARG A 318 -14.61 -0.77 -15.86
CA ARG A 318 -13.54 -1.63 -16.36
C ARG A 318 -13.17 -2.74 -15.37
N ILE A 319 -13.18 -2.45 -14.07
CA ILE A 319 -12.98 -3.48 -13.02
C ILE A 319 -14.08 -4.54 -13.10
N GLU A 320 -15.34 -4.13 -13.22
CA GLU A 320 -16.49 -5.04 -13.33
C GLU A 320 -16.38 -5.97 -14.54
N ILE A 321 -15.99 -5.43 -15.70
CA ILE A 321 -15.79 -6.22 -16.92
C ILE A 321 -14.70 -7.28 -16.71
N MET A 322 -13.65 -6.96 -15.97
CA MET A 322 -12.56 -7.90 -15.69
C MET A 322 -12.87 -8.87 -14.56
N LEU A 323 -13.75 -8.50 -13.63
CA LEU A 323 -14.18 -9.31 -12.50
C LEU A 323 -15.72 -9.34 -12.44
N PRO A 324 -16.40 -10.02 -13.37
CA PRO A 324 -17.88 -10.01 -13.43
C PRO A 324 -18.55 -10.70 -12.23
N GLN A 325 -17.78 -11.37 -11.37
CA GLN A 325 -18.26 -11.95 -10.10
C GLN A 325 -18.04 -11.02 -8.89
N SER A 326 -17.32 -9.92 -9.08
CA SER A 326 -17.03 -8.93 -8.05
C SER A 326 -18.18 -7.94 -7.98
N SER A 327 -18.87 -7.83 -6.84
CA SER A 327 -19.91 -6.81 -6.63
C SER A 327 -19.36 -5.39 -6.44
N VAL A 328 -18.13 -5.11 -6.88
CA VAL A 328 -17.44 -3.85 -6.62
C VAL A 328 -18.09 -2.69 -7.35
N PHE A 329 -18.44 -2.84 -8.64
CA PHE A 329 -19.13 -1.76 -9.34
C PHE A 329 -20.55 -1.57 -8.82
N GLU A 330 -21.28 -2.65 -8.55
CA GLU A 330 -22.63 -2.58 -7.96
C GLU A 330 -22.65 -1.83 -6.62
N LYS A 331 -21.61 -2.01 -5.79
CA LYS A 331 -21.47 -1.29 -4.52
C LYS A 331 -21.31 0.22 -4.68
N VAL A 332 -20.73 0.68 -5.79
CA VAL A 332 -20.49 2.12 -6.04
C VAL A 332 -21.42 2.72 -7.08
N SER A 333 -22.12 1.92 -7.88
CA SER A 333 -22.97 2.37 -8.99
C SER A 333 -24.13 3.22 -8.49
N ASN A 334 -24.77 2.82 -7.39
CA ASN A 334 -25.83 3.59 -6.76
C ASN A 334 -25.35 4.99 -6.34
N LEU A 335 -24.14 5.08 -5.79
CA LEU A 335 -23.55 6.36 -5.41
C LEU A 335 -23.28 7.21 -6.65
N ILE A 336 -22.68 6.63 -7.70
CA ILE A 336 -22.41 7.33 -8.96
C ILE A 336 -23.71 7.83 -9.60
N GLU A 337 -24.76 7.03 -9.61
CA GLU A 337 -26.06 7.39 -10.16
C GLU A 337 -26.67 8.58 -9.41
N ILE A 338 -26.71 8.52 -8.07
CA ILE A 338 -27.19 9.61 -7.21
C ILE A 338 -26.42 10.92 -7.50
N LEU A 339 -25.10 10.83 -7.66
CA LEU A 339 -24.24 11.99 -7.92
C LEU A 339 -24.39 12.54 -9.33
N THR A 340 -24.73 11.71 -10.32
CA THR A 340 -24.89 12.12 -11.73
C THR A 340 -26.16 12.94 -11.94
N TYR A 341 -27.23 12.63 -11.20
CA TYR A 341 -28.55 13.26 -11.34
C TYR A 341 -28.80 14.44 -10.38
N ARG A 342 -27.81 14.84 -9.57
CA ARG A 342 -27.77 16.14 -8.86
C ARG A 342 -27.21 17.26 -9.74
#